data_AF-A0A964TW83-F1
#
_entry.id   AF-A0A964TW83-F1
#
_cell.length_a   1.000
_cell.length_b   1.000
_cell.length_c   1.000
_cell.angle_alpha   90.00
_cell.angle_beta   90.00
_cell.angle_gamma   90.00
#
_symmetry.space_group_name_H-M   'P 1'
#
loop_
_entity.id
_entity.type
_entity.pdbx_description
1 polymer ?
#
loop_
_entity_poly.entity_id
_entity_poly.type
_entity_poly.pdbx_seq_one_letter_code
_entity_poly.pdbx_strand_id
1 'polypeptide(L)'
;SFPISFPFFHDSLLTSGTWRATARDICRTFAGLNGLPRAGAGFEIVDQALGSQAAQPGIRNQWARVWYKGGSLTSGATGTHVLTHAWLLQKDGESKPWVVVALANDPAGGIDGVPIQSVTSRIIELIGTMP
;
A
#
# COMPACT_ATOMS: atom_id res chain seq x y z
N SER A 1 21.17 9.30 -28.00
CA SER A 1 20.25 8.52 -27.14
C SER A 1 19.31 7.78 -28.06
N PHE A 2 19.35 6.45 -28.06
CA PHE A 2 18.40 5.64 -28.82
C PHE A 2 17.03 5.73 -28.14
N PRO A 3 15.91 5.85 -28.89
CA PRO A 3 14.59 5.75 -28.29
C PRO A 3 14.39 4.28 -27.93
N ILE A 4 14.60 3.93 -26.65
CA ILE A 4 14.17 2.62 -26.17
C ILE A 4 12.64 2.70 -26.06
N SER A 5 11.94 2.36 -27.14
CA SER A 5 10.57 1.90 -27.04
C SER A 5 10.61 0.58 -26.28
N PHE A 6 10.46 0.63 -24.96
CA PHE A 6 10.29 -0.58 -24.16
C PHE A 6 9.12 -1.37 -24.78
N PRO A 7 9.28 -2.65 -25.13
CA PRO A 7 8.30 -3.34 -25.94
C PRO A 7 7.06 -3.63 -25.08
N PHE A 8 6.00 -2.84 -25.25
CA PHE A 8 4.67 -3.08 -24.65
C PHE A 8 3.92 -4.26 -25.29
N PHE A 9 4.59 -5.13 -26.06
CA PHE A 9 3.98 -6.32 -26.70
C PHE A 9 3.34 -7.30 -25.68
N HIS A 10 3.62 -7.14 -24.39
CA HIS A 10 3.09 -7.94 -23.29
C HIS A 10 2.42 -7.09 -22.18
N ASP A 11 1.96 -5.87 -22.47
CA ASP A 11 1.29 -5.01 -21.47
C ASP A 11 0.04 -5.71 -20.87
N SER A 12 -0.66 -6.50 -21.68
CA SER A 12 -1.75 -7.37 -21.22
C SER A 12 -1.27 -8.46 -20.26
N LEU A 13 -0.07 -9.01 -20.40
CA LEU A 13 0.54 -9.99 -19.48
C LEU A 13 1.04 -9.32 -18.19
N LEU A 14 1.48 -8.06 -18.26
CA LEU A 14 1.81 -7.27 -17.07
C LEU A 14 0.54 -6.89 -16.29
N THR A 15 -0.57 -6.57 -16.95
CA THR A 15 -1.83 -6.23 -16.27
C THR A 15 -2.63 -7.47 -15.85
N SER A 16 -2.66 -8.52 -16.68
CA SER A 16 -3.41 -9.75 -16.38
C SER A 16 -2.58 -10.82 -15.64
N GLY A 17 -1.26 -10.81 -15.75
CA GLY A 17 -0.36 -11.80 -15.15
C GLY A 17 0.44 -11.32 -13.94
N THR A 18 0.33 -10.05 -13.52
CA THR A 18 0.98 -9.55 -12.30
C THR A 18 0.41 -10.18 -11.02
N TRP A 19 1.16 -10.05 -9.93
CA TRP A 19 0.79 -10.48 -8.59
C TRP A 19 -0.60 -9.94 -8.20
N ARG A 20 -1.59 -10.84 -8.16
CA ARG A 20 -2.94 -10.55 -7.68
C ARG A 20 -3.04 -10.92 -6.20
N ALA A 21 -3.50 -9.98 -5.40
CA ALA A 21 -3.88 -10.23 -4.00
C ALA A 21 -5.21 -9.52 -3.75
N THR A 22 -6.12 -10.17 -3.02
CA THR A 22 -7.30 -9.46 -2.51
C THR A 22 -6.88 -8.58 -1.34
N ALA A 23 -7.72 -7.60 -0.98
CA ALA A 23 -7.50 -6.82 0.24
C ALA A 23 -7.39 -7.72 1.49
N ARG A 24 -8.12 -8.84 1.51
CA ARG A 24 -8.06 -9.83 2.60
C ARG A 24 -6.70 -10.53 2.67
N ASP A 25 -6.09 -10.86 1.53
CA ASP A 25 -4.77 -11.49 1.50
C ASP A 25 -3.70 -10.54 2.04
N ILE A 26 -3.79 -9.25 1.67
CA ILE A 26 -2.92 -8.20 2.20
C ILE A 26 -3.10 -8.04 3.72
N CYS A 27 -4.34 -8.01 4.21
CA CYS A 27 -4.60 -7.99 5.66
C CYS A 27 -4.00 -9.20 6.38
N ARG A 28 -4.10 -10.40 5.80
CA ARG A 28 -3.48 -11.62 6.35
C ARG A 28 -1.96 -11.52 6.39
N THR A 29 -1.34 -10.98 5.35
CA THR A 29 0.11 -10.76 5.31
C THR A 29 0.54 -9.81 6.42
N PHE A 30 -0.12 -8.65 6.56
CA PHE A 30 0.19 -7.72 7.66
C PHE A 30 -0.05 -8.36 9.04
N ALA A 31 -1.12 -9.14 9.20
CA ALA A 31 -1.37 -9.85 10.45
C ALA A 31 -0.27 -10.86 10.78
N GLY A 32 0.21 -11.63 9.80
CA GLY A 32 1.32 -12.56 9.97
C GLY A 32 2.62 -11.87 10.35
N LEU A 33 2.94 -10.76 9.66
CA LEU A 33 4.11 -9.93 9.95
C LEU A 33 4.04 -9.28 11.34
N ASN A 34 2.88 -8.75 11.72
CA ASN A 34 2.66 -8.17 13.06
C ASN A 34 2.62 -9.24 14.18
N GLY A 35 2.40 -10.50 13.82
CA GLY A 35 2.43 -11.66 14.72
C GLY A 35 3.84 -12.18 15.02
N LEU A 36 4.88 -11.64 14.38
CA LEU A 36 6.27 -12.02 14.70
C LEU A 36 6.63 -11.65 16.15
N PRO A 37 7.53 -12.40 16.81
CA PRO A 37 7.99 -12.08 18.16
C PRO A 37 8.59 -10.67 18.22
N ARG A 38 8.04 -9.80 19.09
CA ARG A 38 8.40 -8.37 19.15
C ARG A 38 9.89 -8.10 19.40
N ALA A 39 10.55 -8.96 20.19
CA ALA A 39 11.98 -8.86 20.50
C ALA A 39 12.87 -9.63 19.51
N GLY A 40 12.32 -10.13 18.40
CA GLY A 40 13.07 -10.88 17.39
C GLY A 40 13.53 -10.00 16.23
N ALA A 41 14.71 -10.32 15.68
CA ALA A 41 15.29 -9.63 14.52
C ALA A 41 14.33 -9.57 13.31
N GLY A 42 13.49 -10.60 13.12
CA GLY A 42 12.49 -10.61 12.05
C GLY A 42 11.44 -9.50 12.20
N PHE A 43 10.95 -9.26 13.41
CA PHE A 43 10.01 -8.17 13.66
C PHE A 43 10.69 -6.81 13.46
N GLU A 44 11.93 -6.65 13.97
CA GLU A 44 12.70 -5.41 13.83
C GLU A 44 12.90 -5.01 12.36
N ILE A 45 13.33 -5.95 11.51
CA ILE A 45 13.55 -5.70 10.08
C ILE A 45 12.25 -5.28 9.40
N VAL A 46 11.15 -5.96 9.71
CA VAL A 46 9.83 -5.67 9.15
C VAL A 46 9.34 -4.28 9.58
N ASP A 47 9.49 -3.96 10.87
CA ASP A 47 9.08 -2.68 11.46
C ASP A 47 9.87 -1.52 10.86
N GLN A 48 11.18 -1.69 10.65
CA GLN A 48 12.02 -0.70 9.97
C GLN A 48 11.65 -0.56 8.49
N ALA A 49 11.54 -1.68 7.76
CA ALA A 49 11.29 -1.66 6.32
C ALA A 49 9.94 -1.03 5.98
N LEU A 50 8.86 -1.52 6.60
CA LEU A 50 7.51 -1.02 6.35
C LEU A 50 7.23 0.30 7.06
N GLY A 51 7.94 0.58 8.16
CA GLY A 51 7.88 1.84 8.88
C GLY A 51 8.70 2.96 8.27
N SER A 52 9.51 2.71 7.24
CA SER A 52 10.36 3.74 6.60
C SER A 52 9.57 4.81 5.82
N GLN A 53 8.35 4.48 5.38
CA GLN A 53 7.49 5.36 4.61
C GLN A 53 6.07 5.34 5.18
N ALA A 54 5.27 6.35 4.84
CA ALA A 54 3.88 6.40 5.25
C ALA A 54 2.91 6.83 4.14
N ALA A 55 3.42 7.38 3.02
CA ALA A 55 2.66 7.83 1.84
C ALA A 55 1.44 8.73 2.10
N GLN A 56 1.33 9.28 3.31
CA GLN A 56 0.42 10.34 3.70
C GLN A 56 1.14 11.28 4.67
N PRO A 57 0.91 12.59 4.57
CA PRO A 57 1.45 13.55 5.52
C PRO A 57 0.73 13.43 6.87
N GLY A 58 1.44 13.70 7.98
CA GLY A 58 0.83 13.89 9.30
C GLY A 58 0.28 12.65 10.01
N ILE A 59 0.16 11.51 9.33
CA ILE A 59 -0.30 10.22 9.88
C ILE A 59 0.44 9.81 11.17
N ARG A 60 1.76 10.06 11.27
CA ARG A 60 2.53 9.72 12.49
C ARG A 60 2.22 10.58 13.71
N ASN A 61 1.41 11.62 13.57
CA ASN A 61 0.95 12.43 14.70
C ASN A 61 -0.18 11.74 15.47
N GLN A 62 -0.86 10.77 14.86
CA GLN A 62 -2.01 10.07 15.43
C GLN A 62 -1.72 8.59 15.70
N TRP A 63 -0.79 8.00 14.96
CA TRP A 63 -0.51 6.57 14.95
C TRP A 63 0.91 6.29 15.44
N ALA A 64 1.04 5.48 16.49
CA ALA A 64 2.33 5.11 17.05
C ALA A 64 3.11 4.16 16.13
N ARG A 65 2.42 3.19 15.53
CA ARG A 65 2.97 2.34 14.47
C ARG A 65 2.26 2.62 13.16
N VAL A 66 3.06 2.89 12.13
CA VAL A 66 2.62 3.03 10.75
C VAL A 66 3.51 2.15 9.90
N TRP A 67 2.92 1.13 9.31
CA TRP A 67 3.54 0.33 8.25
C TRP A 67 2.86 0.67 6.95
N TYR A 68 3.63 0.81 5.88
CA TYR A 68 3.11 1.14 4.57
C TYR A 68 3.79 0.34 3.48
N LYS A 69 3.00 -0.08 2.48
CA LYS A 69 3.51 -0.51 1.20
C LYS A 69 2.62 -0.02 0.06
N GLY A 70 3.25 0.61 -0.92
CA GLY A 70 2.62 0.93 -2.21
C GLY A 70 3.14 0.05 -3.33
N GLY A 71 2.39 0.01 -4.43
CA GLY A 71 2.77 -0.61 -5.69
C GLY A 71 1.98 -0.01 -6.85
N SER A 72 2.60 0.12 -8.02
CA SER A 72 1.93 0.58 -9.22
C SER A 72 2.49 -0.08 -10.48
N LEU A 73 1.64 -0.15 -11.51
CA LEU A 73 2.03 -0.48 -12.88
C LEU A 73 1.62 0.69 -13.78
N THR A 74 2.60 1.32 -14.41
CA THR A 74 2.39 2.48 -15.30
C THR A 74 2.91 2.15 -16.68
N SER A 75 2.05 2.35 -17.69
CA SER A 75 2.42 2.32 -19.10
C SER A 75 2.65 3.74 -19.59
N GLY A 76 3.72 3.98 -20.35
CA GLY A 76 4.06 5.32 -20.82
C GLY A 76 3.02 5.91 -21.80
N ALA A 77 2.25 5.06 -22.48
CA ALA A 77 1.26 5.48 -23.48
C ALA A 77 -0.13 5.78 -22.89
N THR A 78 -0.55 5.02 -21.87
CA THR A 78 -1.92 5.07 -21.33
C THR A 78 -1.98 5.36 -19.82
N GLY A 79 -0.83 5.59 -19.18
CA GLY A 79 -0.76 5.97 -17.77
C GLY A 79 -0.85 4.80 -16.81
N THR A 80 -1.38 5.05 -15.61
CA THR A 80 -1.41 4.08 -14.50
C THR A 80 -2.51 3.05 -14.69
N HIS A 81 -2.15 1.76 -14.76
CA HIS A 81 -3.06 0.62 -14.89
C HIS A 81 -3.39 -0.05 -13.56
N VAL A 82 -2.43 -0.04 -12.64
CA VAL A 82 -2.58 -0.61 -11.29
C VAL A 82 -2.06 0.41 -10.30
N LEU A 83 -2.82 0.66 -9.25
CA LEU A 83 -2.38 1.43 -8.10
C LEU A 83 -2.85 0.76 -6.82
N THR A 84 -1.89 0.50 -5.93
CA THR A 84 -2.12 -0.12 -4.63
C THR A 84 -1.48 0.71 -3.54
N HIS A 85 -2.25 0.94 -2.47
CA HIS A 85 -1.73 1.41 -1.20
C HIS A 85 -2.25 0.53 -0.08
N ALA A 86 -1.38 0.18 0.86
CA ALA A 86 -1.78 -0.58 2.03
C ALA A 86 -1.04 -0.07 3.28
N TRP A 87 -1.81 0.17 4.34
CA TRP A 87 -1.30 0.63 5.63
C TRP A 87 -1.70 -0.33 6.74
N LEU A 88 -0.80 -0.59 7.67
CA LEU A 88 -1.12 -1.09 9.00
C LEU A 88 -0.88 0.03 10.02
N LEU A 89 -1.88 0.30 10.84
CA LEU A 89 -1.99 1.46 11.72
C LEU A 89 -2.29 0.99 13.14
N GLN A 90 -1.49 1.41 14.11
CA GLN A 90 -1.73 1.04 15.50
C GLN A 90 -1.52 2.25 16.40
N LYS A 91 -2.51 2.55 17.23
CA LYS A 91 -2.36 3.57 18.27
C LYS A 91 -1.46 3.05 19.38
N ASP A 92 -0.94 3.97 20.18
CA ASP A 92 -0.15 3.59 21.35
C ASP A 92 -1.01 2.80 22.34
N GLY A 93 -0.44 1.75 22.93
CA GLY A 93 -1.13 0.85 23.86
C GLY A 93 -2.23 -0.05 23.28
N GLU A 94 -2.72 0.17 22.06
CA GLU A 94 -3.75 -0.69 21.46
C GLU A 94 -3.17 -2.06 21.08
N SER A 95 -3.92 -3.14 21.36
CA SER A 95 -3.47 -4.51 21.07
C SER A 95 -3.71 -4.95 19.62
N LYS A 96 -4.65 -4.30 18.91
CA LYS A 96 -5.05 -4.67 17.56
C LYS A 96 -4.81 -3.50 16.61
N PRO A 97 -4.07 -3.71 15.51
CA PRO A 97 -3.94 -2.68 14.49
C PRO A 97 -5.15 -2.67 13.55
N TRP A 98 -5.31 -1.55 12.86
CA TRP A 98 -6.18 -1.37 11.70
C TRP A 98 -5.39 -1.57 10.41
N VAL A 99 -6.05 -2.10 9.38
CA VAL A 99 -5.47 -2.19 8.04
C VAL A 99 -6.37 -1.46 7.06
N VAL A 100 -5.79 -0.53 6.30
CA VAL A 100 -6.47 0.19 5.21
C VAL A 100 -5.82 -0.22 3.90
N VAL A 101 -6.63 -0.65 2.93
CA VAL A 101 -6.15 -1.10 1.62
C VAL A 101 -6.94 -0.38 0.52
N ALA A 102 -6.23 0.22 -0.42
CA ALA A 102 -6.79 0.70 -1.69
C ALA A 102 -6.18 -0.11 -2.84
N LEU A 103 -7.05 -0.68 -3.67
CA LEU A 103 -6.69 -1.43 -4.88
C LEU A 103 -7.48 -0.83 -6.04
N ALA A 104 -6.78 -0.25 -7.01
CA ALA A 104 -7.38 0.27 -8.23
C ALA A 104 -6.72 -0.41 -9.44
N ASN A 105 -7.55 -0.92 -10.36
CA ASN A 105 -7.11 -1.53 -11.60
C ASN A 105 -7.97 -0.98 -12.74
N ASP A 106 -7.33 -0.53 -13.80
CA ASP A 106 -7.98 -0.12 -15.03
C ASP A 106 -7.17 -0.66 -16.22
N PRO A 107 -7.71 -1.62 -17.00
CA PRO A 107 -7.03 -2.17 -18.17
C PRO A 107 -6.74 -1.14 -19.27
N ALA A 108 -7.49 -0.04 -19.31
CA ALA A 108 -7.24 1.06 -20.24
C ALA A 108 -6.16 2.03 -19.73
N GLY A 109 -5.71 1.89 -18.49
CA GLY A 109 -4.85 2.86 -17.81
C GLY A 109 -5.63 4.08 -17.32
N GLY A 110 -4.92 5.16 -17.00
CA GLY A 110 -5.53 6.44 -16.63
C GLY A 110 -6.01 6.57 -15.18
N ILE A 111 -5.61 5.66 -14.26
CA ILE A 111 -5.92 5.82 -12.84
C ILE A 111 -5.32 7.13 -12.31
N ASP A 112 -6.18 8.02 -11.81
CA ASP A 112 -5.77 9.18 -11.03
C ASP A 112 -5.56 8.79 -9.56
N GLY A 113 -4.33 8.96 -9.08
CA GLY A 113 -3.96 8.66 -7.70
C GLY A 113 -4.45 9.71 -6.69
N VAL A 114 -4.79 10.93 -7.12
CA VAL A 114 -5.17 12.02 -6.21
C VAL A 114 -6.49 11.71 -5.48
N PRO A 115 -7.59 11.30 -6.15
CA PRO A 115 -8.82 10.90 -5.46
C PRO A 115 -8.62 9.73 -4.51
N ILE A 116 -7.81 8.73 -4.90
CA ILE A 116 -7.52 7.56 -4.07
C ILE A 116 -6.79 7.97 -2.78
N GLN A 117 -5.79 8.85 -2.90
CA GLN A 117 -5.08 9.39 -1.75
C GLN A 117 -5.97 10.26 -0.85
N SER A 118 -6.86 11.06 -1.44
CA SER A 118 -7.81 11.89 -0.68
C SER A 118 -8.78 11.03 0.16
N VAL A 119 -9.40 10.02 -0.48
CA VAL A 119 -10.35 9.11 0.20
C VAL A 119 -9.65 8.31 1.29
N THR A 120 -8.48 7.73 1.00
CA THR A 120 -7.73 6.96 1.99
C THR A 120 -7.26 7.84 3.15
N SER A 121 -6.85 9.08 2.90
CA SER A 121 -6.49 10.03 3.97
C SER A 121 -7.67 10.27 4.92
N ARG A 122 -8.87 10.48 4.36
CA ARG A 122 -10.08 10.67 5.17
C ARG A 122 -10.45 9.41 5.96
N ILE A 123 -10.34 8.23 5.36
CA ILE A 123 -10.59 6.95 6.07
C ILE A 123 -9.63 6.81 7.25
N ILE A 124 -8.33 7.04 7.03
CA ILE A 124 -7.29 6.90 8.05
C ILE A 124 -7.52 7.88 9.20
N GLU A 125 -7.86 9.13 8.89
CA GLU A 125 -8.22 10.14 9.89
C GLU A 125 -9.43 9.69 10.72
N LEU A 126 -10.51 9.24 10.07
CA LEU A 126 -11.72 8.81 10.76
C LEU A 126 -11.46 7.63 11.70
N ILE A 127 -10.70 6.63 11.28
CA ILE A 127 -10.32 5.50 12.15
C ILE A 127 -9.48 6.02 13.33
N GLY A 128 -8.59 6.97 13.11
CA GLY A 128 -7.76 7.58 14.16
C GLY A 128 -8.58 8.25 15.26
N THR A 129 -9.79 8.73 14.94
CA THR A 129 -10.73 9.34 15.90
C THR A 129 -11.67 8.35 16.60
N MET A 130 -11.67 7.07 16.21
CA MET A 130 -12.52 6.07 16.86
C MET A 130 -12.01 5.78 18.29
N PRO A 131 -12.91 5.56 19.27
CA PRO A 131 -12.55 5.28 20.66
C PRO A 131 -11.78 3.97 20.83
#